data_AF-A0A7X4DIB9-F1
#
_entry.id   AF-A0A7X4DIB9-F1
#
_cell.length_a   1.000
_cell.length_b   1.000
_cell.length_c   1.000
_cell.angle_alpha   90.00
_cell.angle_beta   90.00
_cell.angle_gamma   90.00
#
_symmetry.space_group_name_H-M   'P 1'
#
loop_
_entity.id
_entity.type
_entity.pdbx_description
1 polymer ?
#
loop_
_entity_poly.entity_id
_entity_poly.type
_entity_poly.pdbx_seq_one_letter_code
_entity_poly.pdbx_strand_id
1 'polypeptide(L)'
;MTGLLRDLALAAGLVVYAVRKRLATGSRGARVSARNGRVAGLVRRAPGPRTLVHGVSVGETHALEPFVEALAASPLGPDVVVSASTATGFERARRIHTGRREVVRFPLDFTWMVARFLDGVRPELVVLGELELWPSFLAACGRRGIPVCVVNGRLSERSYRGYRRWRILARRMFRRLAWVSAQTEVYRDRFVALGVPGDRVVVG
;
A
#
# COMPACT_ATOMS: atom_id res chain seq x y z
N MET A 1 -34.37 7.92 -11.37
CA MET A 1 -33.99 7.29 -10.09
C MET A 1 -33.09 6.04 -10.21
N THR A 2 -32.66 5.62 -11.41
CA THR A 2 -31.97 4.34 -11.66
C THR A 2 -30.43 4.38 -11.56
N GLY A 3 -29.81 5.56 -11.60
CA GLY A 3 -28.34 5.70 -11.50
C GLY A 3 -27.79 5.54 -10.06
N LEU A 4 -28.48 6.10 -9.07
CA LEU A 4 -28.02 6.15 -7.68
C LEU A 4 -27.99 4.77 -7.02
N LEU A 5 -29.04 3.96 -7.23
CA LEU A 5 -29.13 2.58 -6.73
C LEU A 5 -28.10 1.67 -7.40
N ARG A 6 -27.86 1.88 -8.70
CA ARG A 6 -26.81 1.18 -9.44
C ARG A 6 -25.47 1.53 -8.83
N ASP A 7 -25.11 2.81 -8.70
CA ASP A 7 -23.84 3.31 -8.14
C ASP A 7 -23.59 2.89 -6.68
N LEU A 8 -24.63 2.75 -5.86
CA LEU A 8 -24.53 2.25 -4.48
C LEU A 8 -24.26 0.74 -4.41
N ALA A 9 -24.99 -0.07 -5.18
CA ALA A 9 -24.75 -1.54 -5.27
C ALA A 9 -23.35 -1.85 -5.84
N LEU A 10 -22.92 -0.95 -6.70
CA LEU A 10 -21.65 -0.92 -7.35
C LEU A 10 -20.54 -0.53 -6.32
N ALA A 11 -20.66 0.58 -5.58
CA ALA A 11 -19.74 0.90 -4.48
C ALA A 11 -19.66 -0.24 -3.44
N ALA A 12 -20.79 -0.90 -3.18
CA ALA A 12 -20.85 -2.13 -2.38
C ALA A 12 -20.05 -3.28 -3.01
N GLY A 13 -19.93 -3.38 -4.34
CA GLY A 13 -19.06 -4.32 -5.05
C GLY A 13 -17.55 -4.07 -4.87
N LEU A 14 -17.09 -2.81 -4.80
CA LEU A 14 -15.69 -2.51 -4.43
C LEU A 14 -15.47 -2.85 -2.96
N VAL A 15 -16.44 -2.53 -2.10
CA VAL A 15 -16.42 -2.87 -0.68
C VAL A 15 -16.41 -4.38 -0.50
N VAL A 16 -17.22 -5.15 -1.24
CA VAL A 16 -17.24 -6.62 -1.23
C VAL A 16 -15.93 -7.18 -1.80
N TYR A 17 -15.36 -6.60 -2.84
CA TYR A 17 -14.04 -6.99 -3.34
C TYR A 17 -12.93 -6.74 -2.32
N ALA A 18 -12.92 -5.56 -1.68
CA ALA A 18 -11.99 -5.21 -0.61
C ALA A 18 -12.20 -6.09 0.63
N VAL A 19 -13.45 -6.43 0.97
CA VAL A 19 -13.83 -7.36 2.05
C VAL A 19 -13.42 -8.78 1.70
N ARG A 20 -13.58 -9.24 0.46
CA ARG A 20 -13.08 -10.56 0.01
C ARG A 20 -11.56 -10.61 0.00
N LYS A 21 -10.86 -9.54 -0.42
CA LYS A 21 -9.40 -9.42 -0.28
C LYS A 21 -8.98 -9.45 1.20
N ARG A 22 -9.74 -8.75 2.07
CA ARG A 22 -9.60 -8.71 3.54
C ARG A 22 -9.86 -10.06 4.22
N LEU A 23 -10.75 -10.90 3.69
CA LEU A 23 -11.04 -12.26 4.18
C LEU A 23 -10.07 -13.30 3.59
N ALA A 24 -9.67 -13.14 2.33
CA ALA A 24 -8.73 -14.03 1.63
C ALA A 24 -7.31 -13.96 2.19
N THR A 25 -6.95 -12.90 2.94
CA THR A 25 -5.70 -12.84 3.73
C THR A 25 -5.68 -13.76 4.97
N GLY A 26 -6.58 -14.75 5.05
CA GLY A 26 -6.42 -16.01 5.79
C GLY A 26 -5.83 -15.88 7.19
N SER A 27 -6.59 -15.36 8.15
CA SER A 27 -6.10 -15.18 9.51
C SER A 27 -7.17 -15.45 10.56
N ARG A 28 -7.13 -16.67 11.14
CA ARG A 28 -7.92 -17.06 12.32
C ARG A 28 -7.61 -16.12 13.51
N GLY A 29 -8.66 -15.60 14.15
CA GLY A 29 -8.72 -14.93 15.47
C GLY A 29 -7.54 -14.05 15.90
N ALA A 30 -6.46 -14.66 16.37
CA ALA A 30 -5.27 -13.99 16.90
C ALA A 30 -4.49 -13.14 15.86
N ARG A 31 -4.55 -13.51 14.57
CA ARG A 31 -3.81 -12.81 13.50
C ARG A 31 -4.45 -11.48 13.06
N VAL A 32 -5.74 -11.26 13.37
CA VAL A 32 -6.47 -10.02 13.07
C VAL A 32 -6.13 -8.92 14.08
N SER A 33 -5.94 -9.27 15.37
CA SER A 33 -5.64 -8.28 16.42
C SER A 33 -4.28 -7.59 16.18
N ALA A 34 -3.31 -8.31 15.62
CA ALA A 34 -1.99 -7.77 15.27
C ALA A 34 -2.02 -6.72 14.15
N ARG A 35 -3.12 -6.59 13.40
CA ARG A 35 -3.31 -5.60 12.33
C ARG A 35 -4.17 -4.40 12.76
N ASN A 36 -4.34 -4.19 14.06
CA ASN A 36 -5.15 -3.10 14.64
C ASN A 36 -4.54 -1.70 14.51
N GLY A 37 -3.35 -1.58 13.92
CA GLY A 37 -2.63 -0.33 13.72
C GLY A 37 -1.87 0.19 14.95
N ARG A 38 -1.81 -0.57 16.06
CA ARG A 38 -1.01 -0.22 17.23
C ARG A 38 0.45 -0.61 16.98
N VAL A 39 1.20 0.34 16.42
CA VAL A 39 2.66 0.20 16.17
C VAL A 39 3.48 1.24 16.93
N ALA A 40 2.83 2.16 17.64
CA ALA A 40 3.51 3.11 18.52
C ALA A 40 4.29 2.35 19.60
N GLY A 41 5.56 2.72 19.80
CA GLY A 41 6.48 2.04 20.71
C GLY A 41 7.22 0.83 20.10
N LEU A 42 6.77 0.31 18.95
CA LEU A 42 7.49 -0.72 18.19
C LEU A 42 8.45 -0.14 17.15
N VAL A 43 8.39 1.17 16.91
CA VAL A 43 9.22 1.84 15.90
C VAL A 43 10.01 2.93 16.60
N ARG A 44 11.30 2.70 16.83
CA ARG A 44 12.19 3.75 17.36
C ARG A 44 12.36 4.83 16.30
N ARG A 45 12.30 6.11 16.70
CA ARG A 45 12.53 7.22 15.76
C ARG A 45 14.02 7.42 15.54
N ALA A 46 14.47 7.26 14.30
CA ALA A 46 15.79 7.72 13.89
C ALA A 46 15.71 9.19 13.39
N PRO A 47 16.82 9.94 13.42
CA PRO A 47 16.89 11.26 12.77
C PRO A 47 16.69 11.16 11.25
N GLY A 48 16.13 12.21 10.64
CA GLY A 48 15.94 12.29 9.19
C GLY A 48 14.54 11.89 8.70
N PRO A 49 14.30 11.99 7.37
CA PRO A 49 13.02 11.69 6.78
C PRO A 49 12.72 10.19 6.82
N ARG A 50 11.48 9.83 7.17
CA ARG A 50 11.08 8.42 7.27
C ARG A 50 10.32 7.93 6.04
N THR A 51 10.77 6.82 5.47
CA THR A 51 10.05 6.12 4.40
C THR A 51 9.45 4.81 4.90
N LEU A 52 8.15 4.62 4.68
CA LEU A 52 7.47 3.36 4.89
C LEU A 52 7.46 2.56 3.57
N VAL A 53 8.06 1.37 3.57
CA VAL A 53 8.01 0.44 2.44
C VAL A 53 7.07 -0.71 2.78
N HIS A 54 6.10 -1.00 1.91
CA HIS A 54 5.12 -2.06 2.10
C HIS A 54 5.25 -3.18 1.05
N GLY A 55 5.36 -4.43 1.52
CA GLY A 55 5.28 -5.65 0.71
C GLY A 55 4.33 -6.68 1.31
N VAL A 56 3.55 -7.39 0.50
CA VAL A 56 2.45 -8.27 0.95
C VAL A 56 2.92 -9.66 1.30
N SER A 57 3.83 -10.19 0.48
CA SER A 57 4.13 -11.61 0.38
C SER A 57 5.61 -11.90 0.57
N VAL A 58 5.95 -13.17 0.81
CA VAL A 58 7.35 -13.64 0.92
C VAL A 58 8.14 -13.33 -0.36
N GLY A 59 7.50 -13.45 -1.53
CA GLY A 59 8.11 -13.12 -2.83
C GLY A 59 8.36 -11.63 -2.99
N GLU A 60 7.41 -10.80 -2.56
CA GLU A 60 7.58 -9.34 -2.60
C GLU A 60 8.59 -8.83 -1.58
N THR A 61 8.67 -9.41 -0.38
CA THR A 61 9.70 -9.04 0.59
C THR A 61 11.10 -9.30 0.02
N HIS A 62 11.28 -10.40 -0.73
CA HIS A 62 12.55 -10.68 -1.41
C HIS A 62 12.81 -9.74 -2.59
N ALA A 63 11.78 -9.41 -3.38
CA ALA A 63 11.91 -8.48 -4.50
C ALA A 63 12.18 -7.03 -4.05
N LEU A 64 11.68 -6.64 -2.89
CA LEU A 64 11.85 -5.30 -2.33
C LEU A 64 13.10 -5.15 -1.48
N GLU A 65 13.78 -6.23 -1.06
CA GLU A 65 14.99 -6.15 -0.25
C GLU A 65 16.10 -5.32 -0.93
N PRO A 66 16.48 -5.56 -2.21
CA PRO A 66 17.47 -4.73 -2.89
C PRO A 66 17.05 -3.26 -2.97
N PHE A 67 15.76 -2.99 -3.18
CA PHE A 67 15.21 -1.63 -3.19
C PHE A 67 15.33 -0.95 -1.82
N VAL A 68 15.00 -1.66 -0.74
CA VAL A 68 15.11 -1.15 0.64
C VAL A 68 16.56 -0.86 1.03
N GLU A 69 17.49 -1.74 0.65
CA GLU A 69 18.92 -1.52 0.90
C GLU A 69 19.46 -0.33 0.09
N ALA A 70 19.14 -0.26 -1.21
CA ALA A 70 19.55 0.87 -2.06
C ALA A 70 18.96 2.20 -1.58
N LEU A 71 17.69 2.22 -1.16
CA LEU A 71 17.03 3.42 -0.63
C LEU A 71 17.72 3.90 0.65
N ALA A 72 18.02 3.00 1.58
CA ALA A 72 18.68 3.33 2.82
C ALA A 72 20.14 3.78 2.63
N ALA A 73 20.82 3.23 1.61
CA ALA A 73 22.18 3.62 1.24
C ALA A 73 22.22 4.87 0.35
N SER A 74 21.07 5.42 -0.06
CA SER A 74 21.03 6.63 -0.88
C SER A 74 21.59 7.83 -0.12
N PRO A 75 22.02 8.90 -0.81
CA PRO A 75 22.53 10.12 -0.15
C PRO A 75 21.54 10.78 0.82
N LEU A 76 20.24 10.53 0.64
CA LEU A 76 19.20 11.01 1.55
C LEU A 76 19.16 10.21 2.87
N GLY A 77 19.71 8.99 2.88
CA GLY A 77 19.81 8.10 4.03
C GLY A 77 18.55 8.02 4.90
N PRO A 78 17.34 7.88 4.32
CA PRO A 78 16.12 7.96 5.10
C PRO A 78 16.03 6.81 6.09
N ASP A 79 15.34 7.05 7.20
CA ASP A 79 14.93 6.00 8.10
C ASP A 79 13.86 5.13 7.41
N VAL A 80 14.16 3.86 7.19
CA VAL A 80 13.26 2.95 6.46
C VAL A 80 12.55 2.01 7.42
N VAL A 81 11.22 2.10 7.45
CA VAL A 81 10.35 1.15 8.14
C VAL A 81 9.75 0.20 7.11
N VAL A 82 9.86 -1.10 7.35
CA VAL A 82 9.28 -2.11 6.46
C VAL A 82 7.96 -2.60 7.05
N SER A 83 6.95 -2.80 6.20
CA SER A 83 5.67 -3.34 6.62
C SER A 83 5.21 -4.50 5.78
N ALA A 84 4.57 -5.46 6.43
CA ALA A 84 4.00 -6.63 5.75
C ALA A 84 2.59 -6.95 6.22
N SER A 85 1.76 -7.44 5.30
CA SER A 85 0.36 -7.79 5.58
C SER A 85 0.23 -9.23 6.07
N THR A 86 0.82 -10.20 5.37
CA THR A 86 0.67 -11.64 5.67
C THR A 86 1.55 -12.09 6.83
N ALA A 87 1.09 -13.09 7.61
CA ALA A 87 1.83 -13.65 8.74
C ALA A 87 3.25 -14.08 8.34
N THR A 88 3.34 -14.88 7.28
CA THR A 88 4.57 -15.39 6.69
C THR A 88 5.46 -14.28 6.12
N GLY A 89 4.89 -13.32 5.37
CA GLY A 89 5.63 -12.19 4.83
C GLY A 89 6.28 -11.33 5.94
N PHE A 90 5.58 -11.11 7.05
CA PHE A 90 6.11 -10.37 8.20
C PHE A 90 7.20 -11.11 8.95
N GLU A 91 7.03 -12.41 9.21
CA GLU A 91 8.09 -13.21 9.83
C GLU A 91 9.35 -13.23 8.97
N ARG A 92 9.18 -13.35 7.64
CA ARG A 92 10.28 -13.27 6.70
C ARG A 92 10.95 -11.89 6.72
N ALA A 93 10.17 -10.81 6.64
CA ALA A 93 10.68 -9.45 6.69
C ALA A 93 11.43 -9.17 8.00
N ARG A 94 10.90 -9.64 9.14
CA ARG A 94 11.60 -9.57 10.43
C ARG A 94 12.96 -10.26 10.36
N ARG A 95 13.04 -11.48 9.83
CA ARG A 95 14.31 -12.21 9.70
C ARG A 95 15.31 -11.45 8.83
N ILE A 96 14.89 -10.97 7.67
CA ILE A 96 15.76 -10.22 6.73
C ILE A 96 16.30 -8.94 7.38
N HIS A 97 15.43 -8.17 8.04
CA HIS A 97 15.78 -6.86 8.59
C HIS A 97 16.15 -6.88 10.09
N THR A 98 16.42 -8.06 10.66
CA THR A 98 16.75 -8.19 12.09
C THR A 98 18.00 -7.35 12.40
N GLY A 99 17.89 -6.46 13.39
CA GLY A 99 18.98 -5.56 13.79
C GLY A 99 19.32 -4.46 12.79
N ARG A 100 18.59 -4.36 11.67
CA ARG A 100 18.83 -3.36 10.62
C ARG A 100 17.72 -2.33 10.54
N ARG A 101 16.45 -2.78 10.52
CA ARG A 101 15.28 -1.92 10.30
C ARG A 101 14.09 -2.40 11.10
N GLU A 102 13.22 -1.46 11.45
CA GLU A 102 11.96 -1.77 12.12
C GLU A 102 10.98 -2.41 11.14
N VAL A 103 10.33 -3.49 11.58
CA VAL A 103 9.36 -4.23 10.79
C VAL A 103 8.01 -4.24 11.50
N VAL A 104 7.00 -3.66 10.85
CA VAL A 104 5.65 -3.52 11.42
C VAL A 104 4.59 -4.26 10.61
N ARG A 105 3.48 -4.57 11.26
CA ARG A 105 2.34 -5.19 10.60
C ARG A 105 1.50 -4.12 9.90
N PHE A 106 1.24 -4.28 8.60
CA PHE A 106 0.38 -3.36 7.87
C PHE A 106 -1.06 -3.43 8.40
N PRO A 107 -1.73 -2.29 8.65
CA PRO A 107 -3.03 -2.27 9.30
C PRO A 107 -4.09 -2.88 8.40
N LEU A 108 -5.25 -3.19 8.97
CA LEU A 108 -6.47 -3.32 8.18
C LEU A 108 -6.93 -1.93 7.72
N ASP A 109 -7.59 -1.86 6.56
CA ASP A 109 -7.99 -0.61 5.92
C ASP A 109 -9.24 0.06 6.54
N PHE A 110 -9.28 0.07 7.87
CA PHE A 110 -10.25 0.82 8.65
C PHE A 110 -9.68 2.18 9.02
N THR A 111 -10.47 3.24 8.85
CA THR A 111 -10.01 4.63 9.06
C THR A 111 -9.28 4.83 10.40
N TRP A 112 -9.79 4.26 11.50
CA TRP A 112 -9.15 4.40 12.82
C TRP A 112 -7.88 3.56 12.97
N MET A 113 -7.80 2.37 12.36
CA MET A 113 -6.59 1.53 12.42
C MET A 113 -5.48 2.11 11.56
N VAL A 114 -5.82 2.57 10.36
CA VAL A 114 -4.94 3.32 9.46
C VAL A 114 -4.45 4.59 10.13
N ALA A 115 -5.34 5.35 10.79
CA ALA A 115 -4.95 6.56 11.50
C ALA A 115 -3.88 6.25 12.55
N ARG A 116 -4.17 5.32 13.47
CA ARG A 116 -3.24 4.87 14.52
C ARG A 116 -1.92 4.35 13.97
N PHE A 117 -1.97 3.60 12.87
CA PHE A 117 -0.78 3.07 12.23
C PHE A 117 0.13 4.19 11.71
N LEU A 118 -0.44 5.12 10.95
CA LEU A 118 0.31 6.26 10.42
C LEU A 118 0.78 7.22 11.51
N ASP A 119 0.06 7.36 12.63
CA ASP A 119 0.51 8.17 13.78
C ASP A 119 1.67 7.51 14.54
N GLY A 120 1.73 6.18 14.52
CA GLY A 120 2.81 5.39 15.11
C GLY A 120 4.06 5.31 14.23
N VAL A 121 3.88 5.13 12.91
CA VAL A 121 4.99 5.08 11.95
C VAL A 121 5.52 6.49 11.63
N ARG A 122 4.63 7.47 11.43
CA ARG A 122 4.95 8.84 10.99
C ARG A 122 5.81 8.90 9.73
N PRO A 123 5.41 8.27 8.61
CA PRO A 123 6.17 8.33 7.38
C PRO A 123 6.00 9.69 6.68
N GLU A 124 7.06 10.15 6.05
CA GLU A 124 7.06 11.29 5.12
C GLU A 124 6.93 10.83 3.67
N LEU A 125 7.20 9.55 3.40
CA LEU A 125 6.97 8.89 2.11
C LEU A 125 6.45 7.48 2.33
N VAL A 126 5.50 7.04 1.49
CA VAL A 126 5.08 5.64 1.42
C VAL A 126 5.41 5.06 0.07
N VAL A 127 6.05 3.90 0.06
CA VAL A 127 6.30 3.09 -1.14
C VAL A 127 5.55 1.77 -1.01
N LEU A 128 4.67 1.50 -1.97
CA LEU A 128 3.88 0.27 -2.05
C LEU A 128 4.46 -0.64 -3.15
N GLY A 129 4.70 -1.90 -2.84
CA GLY A 129 4.98 -2.93 -3.83
C GLY A 129 3.71 -3.36 -4.59
N GLU A 130 3.83 -3.57 -5.89
CA GLU A 130 2.78 -4.09 -6.78
C GLU A 130 1.49 -3.26 -6.80
N LEU A 131 0.36 -3.81 -6.33
CA LEU A 131 -0.96 -3.19 -6.38
C LEU A 131 -1.71 -3.32 -5.03
N GLU A 132 -1.04 -2.87 -3.97
CA GLU A 132 -1.59 -2.78 -2.62
C GLU A 132 -2.28 -1.45 -2.33
N LEU A 133 -3.17 -1.07 -3.23
CA LEU A 133 -3.93 0.16 -3.07
C LEU A 133 -5.13 -0.07 -2.15
N TRP A 134 -5.14 0.65 -1.03
CA TRP A 134 -6.16 0.57 0.00
C TRP A 134 -6.87 1.93 0.13
N PRO A 135 -8.19 2.02 -0.12
CA PRO A 135 -8.91 3.29 -0.17
C PRO A 135 -8.75 4.17 1.08
N SER A 136 -8.92 3.60 2.28
CA SER A 136 -8.86 4.39 3.52
C SER A 136 -7.43 4.83 3.82
N PHE A 137 -6.45 3.98 3.56
CA PHE A 137 -5.03 4.27 3.65
C PHE A 137 -4.59 5.41 2.74
N LEU A 138 -4.93 5.34 1.45
CA LEU A 138 -4.58 6.40 0.49
C LEU A 138 -5.28 7.72 0.82
N ALA A 139 -6.54 7.67 1.27
CA ALA A 139 -7.25 8.85 1.73
C ALA A 139 -6.59 9.45 2.98
N ALA A 140 -6.12 8.63 3.91
CA ALA A 140 -5.43 9.08 5.12
C ALA A 140 -4.04 9.67 4.81
N CYS A 141 -3.28 9.08 3.88
CA CYS A 141 -2.01 9.64 3.41
C CYS A 141 -2.24 11.00 2.75
N GLY A 142 -3.21 11.10 1.84
CA GLY A 142 -3.56 12.36 1.19
C GLY A 142 -3.97 13.46 2.16
N ARG A 143 -4.76 13.15 3.20
CA ARG A 143 -5.12 14.13 4.25
C ARG A 143 -3.92 14.61 5.08
N ARG A 144 -2.87 13.80 5.18
CA ARG A 144 -1.64 14.12 5.92
C ARG A 144 -0.54 14.71 5.01
N GLY A 145 -0.81 14.88 3.72
CA GLY A 145 0.20 15.33 2.75
C GLY A 145 1.30 14.30 2.49
N ILE A 146 1.10 13.03 2.84
CA ILE A 146 2.12 11.98 2.67
C ILE A 146 2.05 11.47 1.21
N PRO A 147 3.09 11.69 0.38
CA PRO A 147 3.16 11.13 -0.96
C PRO A 147 3.18 9.59 -0.92
N VAL A 148 2.46 8.99 -1.86
CA VAL A 148 2.41 7.53 -2.01
C VAL A 148 2.89 7.16 -3.41
N CYS A 149 3.95 6.35 -3.45
CA CYS A 149 4.54 5.81 -4.66
C CYS A 149 4.24 4.32 -4.79
N VAL A 150 4.16 3.83 -6.01
CA VAL A 150 4.07 2.40 -6.33
C VAL A 150 5.34 1.99 -7.08
N VAL A 151 5.98 0.92 -6.62
CA VAL A 151 7.10 0.28 -7.33
C VAL A 151 6.68 -1.10 -7.80
N ASN A 152 7.30 -1.57 -8.89
CA ASN A 152 6.99 -2.88 -9.46
C ASN A 152 5.48 -3.05 -9.79
N GLY A 153 4.85 -1.99 -10.28
CA GLY A 153 3.41 -1.85 -10.43
C GLY A 153 2.84 -2.83 -11.45
N ARG A 154 2.06 -3.80 -10.96
CA ARG A 154 1.41 -4.82 -11.77
C ARG A 154 -0.11 -4.68 -11.70
N LEU A 155 -0.71 -4.21 -12.80
CA LEU A 155 -2.15 -4.05 -12.91
C LEU A 155 -2.71 -5.04 -13.92
N SER A 156 -3.02 -6.25 -13.45
CA SER A 156 -3.60 -7.31 -14.28
C SER A 156 -4.91 -6.86 -14.93
N GLU A 157 -5.25 -7.46 -16.08
CA GLU A 157 -6.50 -7.20 -16.78
C GLU A 157 -7.72 -7.43 -15.87
N ARG A 158 -7.70 -8.47 -15.03
CA ARG A 158 -8.76 -8.77 -14.06
C ARG A 158 -8.94 -7.63 -13.05
N SER A 159 -7.85 -7.16 -12.45
CA SER A 159 -7.88 -6.05 -11.49
C SER A 159 -8.31 -4.75 -12.15
N TYR A 160 -7.80 -4.46 -13.34
CA TYR A 160 -8.17 -3.30 -14.14
C TYR A 160 -9.67 -3.26 -14.42
N ARG A 161 -10.27 -4.36 -14.91
CA ARG A 161 -11.71 -4.47 -15.10
C ARG A 161 -12.49 -4.28 -13.80
N GLY A 162 -11.96 -4.82 -12.70
CA GLY A 162 -12.52 -4.62 -11.35
C GLY A 162 -12.63 -3.13 -11.00
N TYR A 163 -11.52 -2.40 -11.10
CA TYR A 163 -11.47 -0.96 -10.81
C TYR A 163 -12.26 -0.13 -11.83
N ARG A 164 -12.29 -0.51 -13.11
CA ARG A 164 -13.07 0.17 -14.14
C ARG A 164 -14.57 0.18 -13.87
N ARG A 165 -15.12 -0.88 -13.26
CA ARG A 165 -16.52 -0.87 -12.80
C ARG A 165 -16.80 0.24 -11.79
N TRP A 166 -15.76 0.64 -11.04
CA TRP A 166 -15.76 1.69 -10.02
C TRP A 166 -15.10 3.00 -10.51
N ARG A 167 -15.19 3.34 -11.79
CA ARG A 167 -14.32 4.36 -12.42
C ARG A 167 -14.18 5.67 -11.62
N ILE A 168 -15.26 6.21 -11.05
CA ILE A 168 -15.21 7.45 -10.26
C ILE A 168 -14.37 7.26 -8.99
N LEU A 169 -14.63 6.20 -8.24
CA LEU A 169 -13.93 5.90 -6.99
C LEU A 169 -12.47 5.49 -7.26
N ALA A 170 -12.24 4.67 -8.29
CA ALA A 170 -10.91 4.33 -8.77
C ALA A 170 -10.15 5.60 -9.17
N ARG A 171 -10.72 6.48 -10.00
CA ARG A 171 -10.08 7.74 -10.38
C ARG A 171 -9.71 8.60 -9.18
N ARG A 172 -10.60 8.73 -8.20
CA ARG A 172 -10.28 9.47 -6.95
C ARG A 172 -9.14 8.82 -6.15
N MET A 173 -9.06 7.49 -6.16
CA MET A 173 -8.03 6.74 -5.44
C MET A 173 -6.68 6.84 -6.15
N PHE A 174 -6.64 6.50 -7.44
CA PHE A 174 -5.41 6.45 -8.24
C PHE A 174 -4.81 7.83 -8.49
N ARG A 175 -5.62 8.90 -8.61
CA ARG A 175 -5.12 10.28 -8.71
C ARG A 175 -4.26 10.74 -7.53
N ARG A 176 -4.35 10.06 -6.38
CA ARG A 176 -3.57 10.38 -5.18
C ARG A 176 -2.15 9.82 -5.22
N LEU A 177 -1.85 8.95 -6.17
CA LEU A 177 -0.50 8.41 -6.33
C LEU A 177 0.43 9.53 -6.80
N ALA A 178 1.52 9.71 -6.07
CA ALA A 178 2.56 10.66 -6.39
C ALA A 178 3.39 10.16 -7.57
N TRP A 179 3.65 8.85 -7.65
CA TRP A 179 4.43 8.23 -8.69
C TRP A 179 4.16 6.72 -8.81
N VAL A 180 4.36 6.14 -10.00
CA VAL A 180 4.22 4.71 -10.28
C VAL A 180 5.32 4.24 -11.23
N SER A 181 6.11 3.24 -10.82
CA SER A 181 6.89 2.38 -11.74
C SER A 181 6.01 1.23 -12.16
N ALA A 182 5.64 1.14 -13.43
CA ALA A 182 4.93 0.00 -13.98
C ALA A 182 5.91 -0.97 -14.64
N GLN A 183 5.67 -2.29 -14.52
CA GLN A 183 6.58 -3.28 -15.13
C GLN A 183 6.54 -3.27 -16.66
N THR A 184 5.43 -2.83 -17.26
CA THR A 184 5.20 -2.84 -18.71
C THR A 184 4.34 -1.66 -19.12
N GLU A 185 4.40 -1.30 -20.41
CA GLU A 185 3.57 -0.29 -21.06
C GLU A 185 2.07 -0.60 -20.86
N VAL A 186 1.69 -1.88 -20.96
CA VAL A 186 0.30 -2.31 -20.73
C VAL A 186 -0.16 -1.98 -19.31
N TYR A 187 0.69 -2.16 -18.31
CA TYR A 187 0.36 -1.78 -16.93
C TYR A 187 0.32 -0.26 -16.75
N ARG A 188 1.29 0.46 -17.33
CA ARG A 188 1.32 1.93 -17.36
C ARG A 188 0.00 2.49 -17.88
N ASP A 189 -0.45 2.04 -19.06
CA ASP A 189 -1.67 2.52 -19.69
C ASP A 189 -2.91 2.24 -18.84
N ARG A 190 -2.95 1.09 -18.15
CA ARG A 190 -4.03 0.78 -17.20
C ARG A 190 -4.02 1.70 -15.98
N PHE A 191 -2.86 2.05 -15.42
CA PHE A 191 -2.75 3.01 -14.32
C PHE A 191 -3.25 4.39 -14.75
N VAL A 192 -2.82 4.85 -15.93
CA VAL A 192 -3.28 6.13 -16.52
C VAL A 192 -4.78 6.13 -16.75
N ALA A 193 -5.32 5.06 -17.34
CA ALA A 193 -6.76 4.90 -17.58
C ALA A 193 -7.58 4.87 -16.28
N LEU A 194 -7.00 4.38 -15.17
CA LEU A 194 -7.64 4.41 -13.85
C LEU A 194 -7.48 5.76 -13.14
N GLY A 195 -6.67 6.69 -13.66
CA GLY A 195 -6.65 8.08 -13.23
C GLY A 195 -5.30 8.59 -12.71
N VAL A 196 -4.23 7.81 -12.74
CA VAL A 196 -2.90 8.38 -12.43
C VAL A 196 -2.51 9.35 -13.55
N PRO A 197 -2.04 10.58 -13.24
CA PRO A 197 -1.48 11.47 -14.26
C PRO A 197 -0.35 10.79 -15.04
N GLY A 198 -0.33 10.92 -16.37
CA GLY A 198 0.59 10.18 -17.24
C GLY A 198 2.07 10.54 -17.05
N ASP A 199 2.36 11.76 -16.61
CA ASP A 199 3.67 12.27 -16.19
C ASP A 199 4.17 11.65 -14.87
N ARG A 200 3.30 10.95 -14.13
CA ARG A 200 3.62 10.27 -12.87
C ARG A 200 3.71 8.75 -13.02
N VAL A 201 3.67 8.23 -14.24
CA VAL A 201 3.77 6.79 -14.50
C VAL A 201 4.91 6.53 -15.49
N VAL A 202 5.93 5.81 -15.03
CA VAL A 202 7.06 5.36 -15.86
C VAL A 202 7.03 3.85 -16.01
N VAL A 203 7.75 3.33 -17.00
CA VAL A 203 8.00 1.89 -17.13
C VAL A 203 9.41 1.60 -16.64
N GLY A 204 9.54 0.64 -15.71
CA GLY A 204 10.81 0.30 -15.05
C GLY A 204 10.65 -0.74 -13.94
#